data_AF-K9VQY1-F1
#
_entry.id   AF-K9VQY1-F1
#
_cell.length_a   1.000
_cell.length_b   1.000
_cell.length_c   1.000
_cell.angle_alpha   90.00
_cell.angle_beta   90.00
_cell.angle_gamma   90.00
#
_symmetry.space_group_name_H-M   'P 1'
#
loop_
_entity.id
_entity.type
_entity.pdbx_description
1 polymer ?
#
loop_
_entity_poly.entity_id
_entity_poly.type
_entity_poly.pdbx_seq_one_letter_code
_entity_poly.pdbx_strand_id
1 'polypeptide(L)' 'MSKLQAPDKEATVRFTVDMSESLHRKLSMLAARTGRKKVDIVRMLLEDGLKEVSG' A
#
# COMPACT_ATOMS: atom_id res chain seq x y z
N MET A 1 4.22 -17.34 31.88
CA MET A 1 3.68 -16.11 31.28
C MET A 1 3.84 -16.21 29.76
N SER A 2 2.73 -16.44 29.06
CA SER A 2 2.70 -16.72 27.63
C SER A 2 3.11 -15.47 26.83
N LYS A 3 4.20 -15.57 26.06
CA LYS A 3 4.58 -14.54 25.08
C LYS A 3 3.53 -14.55 23.98
N LEU A 4 2.72 -13.50 23.91
CA LEU A 4 1.89 -13.17 22.75
C LEU A 4 2.84 -12.99 21.56
N GLN A 5 2.98 -14.02 20.73
CA GLN A 5 3.56 -13.88 19.40
C GLN A 5 2.63 -12.96 18.62
N ALA A 6 3.00 -11.68 18.52
CA ALA A 6 2.48 -10.83 17.48
C ALA A 6 2.87 -11.50 16.14
N PRO A 7 1.94 -11.64 15.18
CA PRO A 7 2.27 -12.25 13.90
C PRO A 7 3.44 -11.48 13.29
N ASP A 8 4.43 -12.22 12.77
CA ASP A 8 5.58 -11.67 12.06
C ASP A 8 5.07 -10.76 10.95
N LYS A 9 4.93 -9.47 11.25
CA LYS A 9 4.64 -8.45 10.25
C LYS A 9 5.88 -8.43 9.38
N GLU A 10 5.75 -8.96 8.17
CA GLU A 10 6.76 -8.85 7.12
C GLU A 10 7.41 -7.47 7.18
N ALA A 11 8.74 -7.45 7.15
CA ALA A 11 9.51 -6.22 7.28
C ALA A 11 8.97 -5.20 6.27
N THR A 12 8.51 -4.06 6.78
CA THR A 12 7.93 -3.03 5.91
C THR A 12 9.06 -2.42 5.08
N VAL A 13 9.14 -2.79 3.79
CA VAL A 13 10.09 -2.22 2.85
C VAL A 13 9.56 -0.87 2.36
N ARG A 14 10.39 0.17 2.44
CA ARG A 14 10.06 1.48 1.88
C ARG A 14 10.19 1.44 0.36
N PHE A 15 9.10 1.75 -0.31
CA PHE A 15 9.04 1.86 -1.76
C PHE A 15 8.92 3.35 -2.14
N THR A 16 9.92 3.87 -2.84
CA THR A 16 9.93 5.25 -3.35
C THR A 16 9.95 5.20 -4.86
N VAL A 17 9.00 5.87 -5.49
CA VAL A 17 8.85 5.91 -6.95
C VAL A 17 8.54 7.32 -7.39
N ASP A 18 9.17 7.75 -8.48
CA ASP A 18 8.83 8.98 -9.16
C ASP A 18 7.53 8.79 -9.94
N MET A 19 6.55 9.66 -9.67
CA MET A 19 5.26 9.66 -10.36
C MET A 19 5.13 10.93 -11.19
N SER A 20 4.45 10.81 -12.33
CA SER A 20 4.01 12.00 -13.05
C SER A 20 2.99 12.79 -12.23
N GLU A 21 2.99 14.12 -12.39
CA GLU A 21 2.10 15.00 -11.63
C GLU A 21 0.61 14.63 -11.79
N SER A 22 0.22 14.21 -12.99
CA SER A 22 -1.14 13.78 -13.29
C SER A 22 -1.54 12.52 -12.51
N LEU A 23 -0.64 11.55 -12.34
CA LEU A 23 -0.87 10.35 -11.52
C LEU A 23 -0.93 10.69 -10.04
N HIS A 24 0.00 11.51 -9.55
CA HIS A 24 -0.01 11.96 -8.15
C HIS A 24 -1.30 12.71 -7.80
N ARG A 25 -1.78 13.58 -8.70
CA ARG A 25 -3.05 14.30 -8.53
C ARG A 25 -4.25 13.34 -8.49
N LYS A 26 -4.33 12.36 -9.40
CA LYS A 26 -5.39 11.34 -9.39
C LYS A 26 -5.40 10.52 -8.10
N LEU A 27 -4.23 10.08 -7.64
CA LEU A 27 -4.09 9.36 -6.36
C LEU A 27 -4.53 10.23 -5.18
N SER A 28 -4.16 11.51 -5.17
CA SER A 28 -4.56 12.48 -4.13
C SER A 28 -6.07 12.68 -4.10
N MET A 29 -6.71 12.83 -5.27
CA MET A 29 -8.17 12.93 -5.36
C MET A 29 -8.86 11.64 -4.89
N LEU A 30 -8.32 10.47 -5.22
CA LEU A 30 -8.88 9.18 -4.78
C LEU A 30 -8.77 9.01 -3.27
N ALA A 31 -7.65 9.41 -2.67
CA ALA A 31 -7.48 9.47 -1.22
C ALA A 31 -8.52 10.39 -0.55
N ALA A 32 -8.70 11.60 -1.08
CA ALA A 32 -9.69 12.55 -0.56
C ALA A 32 -11.13 12.03 -0.67
N ARG A 33 -11.49 11.37 -1.78
CA ARG A 33 -12.85 10.82 -1.99
C ARG A 33 -13.17 9.62 -1.12
N THR A 34 -12.18 8.77 -0.84
CA THR A 34 -12.36 7.53 -0.08
C THR A 34 -12.11 7.69 1.42
N GLY A 35 -11.51 8.81 1.84
CA GLY A 35 -11.06 9.02 3.22
C GLY A 35 -9.90 8.10 3.63
N ARG A 36 -9.29 7.37 2.68
CA ARG A 36 -8.17 6.46 2.93
C ARG A 36 -6.82 7.14 2.70
N LYS A 37 -5.77 6.68 3.40
CA LYS A 37 -4.42 7.20 3.15
C LYS A 37 -3.94 6.74 1.78
N LYS A 38 -3.12 7.56 1.12
CA LYS A 38 -2.47 7.23 -0.16
C LYS A 38 -1.73 5.88 -0.10
N VAL A 39 -1.06 5.61 1.03
CA VAL A 39 -0.32 4.36 1.25
C VAL A 39 -1.23 3.14 1.25
N ASP A 40 -2.41 3.22 1.87
CA ASP A 40 -3.37 2.11 1.92
C ASP A 40 -3.94 1.82 0.53
N ILE A 41 -4.22 2.87 -0.25
CA ILE A 41 -4.67 2.74 -1.64
C ILE A 41 -3.61 2.05 -2.48
N VAL A 42 -2.35 2.47 -2.37
CA VAL A 42 -1.23 1.87 -3.11
C VAL A 42 -1.04 0.41 -2.71
N ARG A 43 -1.11 0.09 -1.41
CA ARG A 43 -1.03 -1.29 -0.93
C ARG A 43 -2.14 -2.15 -1.53
N MET A 44 -3.39 -1.70 -1.50
CA MET A 44 -4.51 -2.44 -2.09
C MET A 44 -4.36 -2.66 -3.60
N LEU A 45 -3.91 -1.64 -4.34
CA LEU A 45 -3.68 -1.75 -5.78
C LEU A 45 -2.54 -2.73 -6.12
N LEU A 46 -1.48 -2.73 -5.31
CA LEU A 46 -0.36 -3.67 -5.48
C LEU A 46 -0.78 -5.09 -5.09
N GLU A 47 -1.50 -5.27 -3.99
CA GLU A 47 -2.03 -6.57 -3.58
C GLU A 47 -2.97 -7.15 -4.64
N ASP A 48 -3.82 -6.32 -5.27
CA ASP A 48 -4.72 -6.74 -6.35
C ASP A 48 -3.97 -7.04 -7.66
N GLY A 49 -3.01 -6.18 -8.04
CA GLY A 49 -2.24 -6.33 -9.26
C GLY A 49 -1.17 -7.44 -9.23
N LEU A 50 -0.73 -7.85 -8.03
CA LEU A 50 0.25 -8.92 -7.84
C LEU A 50 -0.38 -10.26 -7.45
N LYS A 51 -1.72 -10.38 -7.45
CA LYS A 51 -2.40 -11.65 -7.11
C LYS A 51 -1.95 -12.84 -7.95
N GLU A 52 -1.60 -12.60 -9.21
CA GLU A 52 -1.18 -13.64 -10.15
C GLU A 52 0.33 -13.92 -10.08
N VAL A 53 1.11 -13.08 -9.40
CA VAL A 53 2.53 -13.27 -9.19
C VAL A 53 2.72 -14.16 -7.96
N SER A 54 2.72 -15.46 -8.18
CA SER A 54 3.13 -16.44 -7.16
C SER A 54 4.65 -16.56 -7.21
N GLY A 55 5.31 -16.22 -6.09
CA GLY A 55 6.74 -16.49 -5.85
C GLY A 55 6.92 -17.79 -5.07
#